data_AF-A0A953LX29-F1
#
_entry.id   AF-A0A953LX29-F1
#
_cell.length_a   1.000
_cell.length_b   1.000
_cell.length_c   1.000
_cell.angle_alpha   90.00
_cell.angle_beta   90.00
_cell.angle_gamma   90.00
#
_symmetry.space_group_name_H-M   'P 1'
#
loop_
_entity.id
_entity.type
_entity.pdbx_description
1 polymer ?
#
loop_
_entity_poly.entity_id
_entity_poly.type
_entity_poly.pdbx_seq_one_letter_code
_entity_poly.pdbx_strand_id
1 'polypeptide(L)'
;MIWDYAAAGPRVTVETVRYALHDRIEEKLPFLRVPVLVVCGSKDPLVPLRWAKHVVSLLPEGSLTVIPGKGHALVYSAPGELVKALCPFLYIQ
;
A
#
# COMPACT_ATOMS: atom_id res chain seq x y z
N MET A 1 -1.97 16.10 -0.20
CA MET A 1 -2.62 15.14 0.72
C MET A 1 -3.69 15.80 1.59
N ILE A 2 -3.37 16.67 2.57
CA ILE A 2 -4.42 17.32 3.41
C ILE A 2 -5.36 18.20 2.57
N TRP A 3 -4.81 18.90 1.58
CA TRP A 3 -5.58 19.72 0.65
C TRP A 3 -6.55 18.90 -0.21
N ASP A 4 -6.18 17.68 -0.59
CA ASP A 4 -7.04 16.81 -1.40
C ASP A 4 -8.27 16.36 -0.60
N TYR A 5 -8.09 16.03 0.69
CA TYR A 5 -9.18 15.69 1.59
C TYR A 5 -10.08 16.90 1.91
N ALA A 6 -9.49 18.08 2.06
CA ALA A 6 -10.26 19.32 2.25
C ALA A 6 -11.10 19.65 1.01
N ALA A 7 -10.52 19.52 -0.20
CA ALA A 7 -11.20 19.76 -1.47
C ALA A 7 -12.30 18.72 -1.75
N ALA A 8 -12.09 17.45 -1.39
CA ALA A 8 -13.10 16.39 -1.51
C ALA A 8 -14.28 16.56 -0.54
N GLY A 9 -14.08 17.29 0.55
CA GLY A 9 -15.05 17.49 1.61
C GLY A 9 -15.03 16.35 2.66
N PRO A 10 -15.39 16.67 3.92
CA PRO A 10 -15.25 15.74 5.04
C PRO A 10 -16.14 14.51 4.91
N ARG A 11 -17.36 14.66 4.38
CA ARG A 11 -18.30 13.54 4.19
C ARG A 11 -17.75 12.50 3.21
N VAL A 12 -17.31 12.94 2.04
CA VAL A 12 -16.77 12.05 0.99
C VAL A 12 -15.50 11.36 1.47
N THR A 13 -14.65 12.09 2.20
CA THR A 13 -13.44 11.53 2.80
C THR A 13 -13.77 10.40 3.79
N VAL A 14 -14.70 10.65 4.72
CA VAL A 14 -15.12 9.65 5.71
C VAL A 14 -15.80 8.44 5.06
N GLU A 15 -16.68 8.67 4.09
CA GLU A 15 -17.33 7.58 3.35
C GLU A 15 -16.28 6.74 2.59
N THR A 16 -15.32 7.37 1.91
CA THR A 16 -14.23 6.67 1.20
C THR A 16 -13.40 5.81 2.15
N VAL A 17 -12.98 6.38 3.28
CA VAL A 17 -12.23 5.62 4.30
C VAL A 17 -13.07 4.47 4.84
N ARG A 18 -14.35 4.70 5.10
CA ARG A 18 -15.27 3.66 5.56
C ARG A 18 -15.36 2.53 4.54
N TYR A 19 -15.56 2.81 3.26
CA TYR A 19 -15.62 1.78 2.21
C TYR A 19 -14.30 1.00 2.11
N ALA A 20 -13.17 1.69 2.13
CA ALA A 20 -11.86 1.04 2.11
C ALA A 20 -11.66 0.09 3.30
N LEU A 21 -12.11 0.47 4.50
CA LEU A 21 -12.00 -0.36 5.70
C LEU A 21 -13.01 -1.52 5.74
N HIS A 22 -14.12 -1.44 5.00
CA HIS A 22 -15.07 -2.54 4.90
C HIS A 22 -14.60 -3.64 3.95
N ASP A 23 -13.70 -3.33 3.00
CA ASP A 23 -13.18 -4.34 2.10
C ASP A 23 -12.08 -5.18 2.78
N ARG A 24 -12.39 -6.44 3.05
CA ARG A 24 -11.45 -7.39 3.64
C ARG A 24 -10.59 -8.01 2.54
N ILE A 25 -9.59 -7.25 2.09
CA ILE A 25 -8.69 -7.72 1.03
C ILE A 25 -8.01 -9.03 1.40
N GLU A 26 -7.80 -9.30 2.69
CA GLU A 26 -7.18 -10.51 3.23
C GLU A 26 -7.88 -11.79 2.79
N GLU A 27 -9.19 -11.72 2.54
CA GLU A 27 -9.97 -12.86 2.05
C GLU A 27 -9.73 -13.14 0.56
N LYS A 28 -9.23 -12.15 -0.20
CA LYS A 28 -9.02 -12.22 -1.65
C LYS A 28 -7.57 -12.54 -2.03
N LEU A 29 -6.61 -12.07 -1.25
CA LEU A 29 -5.17 -12.25 -1.51
C LEU A 29 -4.75 -13.72 -1.77
N PRO A 30 -5.29 -14.74 -1.06
CA PRO A 30 -4.92 -16.13 -1.31
C PRO A 30 -5.30 -16.66 -2.71
N PHE A 31 -6.18 -15.96 -3.43
CA PHE A 31 -6.62 -16.34 -4.77
C PHE A 31 -5.78 -15.71 -5.88
N LEU A 32 -4.87 -14.77 -5.59
CA LEU A 32 -3.99 -14.17 -6.59
C LEU A 32 -2.88 -15.16 -6.98
N ARG A 33 -2.91 -15.62 -8.24
CA ARG A 33 -1.95 -16.57 -8.83
C ARG A 33 -0.90 -15.88 -9.71
N VAL A 34 -0.58 -14.64 -9.36
CA VAL A 34 0.41 -13.83 -10.06
C VAL A 34 1.43 -13.31 -9.04
N PRO A 35 2.67 -12.99 -9.45
CA PRO A 35 3.61 -12.31 -8.59
C PRO A 35 3.03 -10.98 -8.08
N VAL A 36 3.17 -10.71 -6.78
CA VAL A 36 2.71 -9.47 -6.16
C VAL A 36 3.82 -8.84 -5.31
N LEU A 37 4.11 -7.57 -5.59
CA LEU A 37 4.98 -6.74 -4.77
C LEU A 37 4.13 -5.78 -3.92
N VAL A 38 4.30 -5.86 -2.60
CA VAL A 38 3.77 -4.89 -1.64
C VAL A 38 4.89 -3.90 -1.30
N VAL A 39 4.60 -2.60 -1.40
CA VAL A 39 5.54 -1.54 -1.03
C VAL A 39 4.91 -0.64 0.03
N CYS A 40 5.57 -0.44 1.17
CA CYS A 40 5.07 0.44 2.23
C CYS A 40 6.17 1.27 2.89
N GLY A 41 5.79 2.41 3.48
CA GLY A 41 6.69 3.21 4.29
C GLY A 41 6.85 2.63 5.70
N SER A 42 8.06 2.62 6.26
CA SER A 42 8.29 2.13 7.63
C SER A 42 7.61 2.97 8.73
N LYS A 43 7.22 4.21 8.43
CA LYS A 43 6.53 5.14 9.32
C LYS A 43 5.10 5.44 8.85
N ASP A 44 4.50 4.52 8.10
CA ASP A 44 3.12 4.66 7.65
C ASP A 44 2.12 4.52 8.82
N PRO A 45 1.37 5.58 9.18
CA PRO A 45 0.40 5.51 10.28
C PRO A 45 -0.92 4.86 9.87
N LEU A 46 -1.22 4.78 8.57
CA LEU A 46 -2.45 4.20 8.04
C LEU A 46 -2.31 2.70 7.80
N VAL A 47 -1.12 2.28 7.35
CA VAL A 47 -0.80 0.88 7.07
C VAL A 47 0.41 0.46 7.92
N PRO A 48 0.18 -0.02 9.16
CA PRO A 48 1.26 -0.45 10.02
C PRO A 48 2.07 -1.59 9.38
N LEU A 49 3.40 -1.58 9.55
CA LEU A 49 4.29 -2.59 8.98
C LEU A 49 3.89 -4.04 9.33
N ARG A 50 3.34 -4.27 10.53
CA ARG A 50 2.82 -5.59 10.92
C ARG A 50 1.71 -6.09 10.00
N TRP A 51 0.84 -5.19 9.55
CA TRP A 51 -0.26 -5.53 8.65
C TRP A 51 0.26 -5.74 7.23
N ALA A 52 1.20 -4.91 6.75
CA ALA A 52 1.84 -5.14 5.45
C ALA A 52 2.54 -6.51 5.38
N LYS A 53 3.22 -6.93 6.46
CA LYS A 53 3.77 -8.28 6.58
C LYS A 53 2.69 -9.37 6.54
N HIS A 54 1.55 -9.15 7.21
CA HIS A 54 0.43 -10.08 7.17
C HIS A 54 -0.15 -10.21 5.75
N VAL A 55 -0.38 -9.10 5.05
CA VAL A 55 -0.81 -9.09 3.64
C VAL A 55 0.13 -9.93 2.77
N VAL A 56 1.44 -9.75 2.92
CA VAL A 56 2.43 -10.53 2.14
C VAL A 56 2.41 -12.02 2.50
N SER A 57 2.15 -12.38 3.76
CA SER A 57 2.01 -13.80 4.15
C SER A 57 0.78 -14.49 3.56
N LEU A 58 -0.23 -13.74 3.10
CA LEU A 58 -1.44 -14.27 2.48
C LEU A 58 -1.30 -14.46 0.96
N LEU A 59 -0.29 -13.85 0.36
CA LEU A 59 -0.04 -13.90 -1.08
C LEU A 59 0.75 -15.17 -1.43
N PRO A 60 0.29 -16.00 -2.38
CA PRO A 60 1.03 -17.19 -2.81
C PRO A 60 2.43 -16.87 -3.35
N GLU A 61 2.56 -15.75 -4.07
CA GLU A 61 3.82 -15.26 -4.65
C GLU A 61 4.05 -13.80 -4.26
N GLY A 62 4.03 -13.55 -2.94
CA GLY A 62 4.15 -12.21 -2.36
C GLY A 62 5.58 -11.82 -1.99
N SER A 63 5.93 -10.57 -2.24
CA SER A 63 7.16 -9.93 -1.76
C SER A 63 6.87 -8.58 -1.08
N LEU A 64 7.73 -8.18 -0.15
CA LEU A 64 7.61 -6.92 0.59
C LEU A 64 8.85 -6.06 0.42
N THR A 65 8.66 -4.80 0.00
CA THR A 65 9.68 -3.75 0.09
C THR A 65 9.24 -2.66 1.07
N VAL A 66 10.07 -2.40 2.08
CA VAL A 66 9.81 -1.34 3.07
C VAL A 66 10.74 -0.17 2.80
N ILE A 67 10.18 1.03 2.61
CA ILE A 67 10.96 2.26 2.42
C ILE A 67 11.25 2.93 3.78
N PRO A 68 12.52 3.01 4.22
CA PRO A 68 12.89 3.56 5.52
C PRO A 68 12.50 5.03 5.69
N GLY A 69 11.96 5.39 6.86
CA GLY A 69 11.60 6.76 7.23
C GLY A 69 10.37 7.36 6.54
N LYS A 70 9.75 6.70 5.57
CA LYS A 70 8.62 7.24 4.79
C LYS A 70 7.25 6.84 5.35
N GLY A 71 6.24 7.66 5.08
CA GLY A 71 4.84 7.45 5.45
C GLY A 71 4.01 6.84 4.30
N HIS A 72 2.68 7.03 4.35
CA HIS A 72 1.72 6.37 3.47
C HIS A 72 1.82 6.74 1.99
N ALA A 73 1.90 8.04 1.70
CA ALA A 73 1.79 8.58 0.35
C ALA A 73 3.13 8.52 -0.42
N LEU A 74 3.67 7.31 -0.65
CA LEU A 74 4.99 7.11 -1.26
C LEU A 74 5.12 7.72 -2.67
N VAL A 75 4.05 7.68 -3.46
CA VAL A 75 4.02 8.27 -4.81
C VAL A 75 4.36 9.77 -4.78
N TYR A 76 3.97 10.48 -3.71
CA TYR A 76 4.26 11.91 -3.55
C TYR A 76 5.52 12.18 -2.72
N SER A 77 5.75 11.40 -1.67
CA SER A 77 6.79 11.67 -0.67
C SER A 77 8.15 11.01 -0.96
N ALA A 78 8.17 10.00 -1.84
CA ALA A 78 9.36 9.20 -2.15
C ALA A 78 9.26 8.56 -3.55
N PRO A 79 8.96 9.33 -4.62
CA PRO A 79 8.76 8.75 -5.95
C PRO A 79 9.99 8.02 -6.48
N GLY A 80 11.20 8.56 -6.22
CA GLY A 80 12.44 7.93 -6.66
C GLY A 80 12.71 6.60 -5.95
N GLU A 81 12.51 6.54 -4.64
CA GLU A 81 12.65 5.29 -3.87
C GLU A 81 11.57 4.27 -4.25
N LEU A 82 10.34 4.72 -4.53
CA LEU A 82 9.28 3.86 -5.03
C LEU A 82 9.63 3.27 -6.41
N VAL A 83 10.08 4.10 -7.36
CA VAL A 83 10.50 3.60 -8.69
C VAL A 83 11.64 2.60 -8.57
N LYS A 84 12.64 2.85 -7.70
CA LYS A 84 13.72 1.88 -7.44
C LYS A 84 13.21 0.53 -6.92
N ALA A 85 12.13 0.52 -6.13
CA ALA A 85 11.49 -0.70 -5.68
C ALA A 85 10.70 -1.40 -6.80
N LEU A 86 10.05 -0.63 -7.67
CA LEU A 86 9.19 -1.17 -8.74
C LEU A 86 9.98 -1.74 -9.93
N CYS A 87 11.07 -1.09 -10.35
CA CYS A 87 11.78 -1.48 -11.57
C CYS A 87 12.20 -2.96 -11.59
N PRO A 88 12.86 -3.52 -10.56
CA PRO A 88 13.25 -4.94 -10.58
C PRO A 88 12.05 -5.89 -10.71
N PHE A 89 10.90 -5.52 -10.14
CA PHE A 89 9.68 -6.32 -10.20
C PHE A 89 9.03 -6.31 -11.58
N LEU A 90 9.08 -5.18 -12.29
CA LEU A 90 8.47 -5.01 -13.61
C LEU A 90 9.33 -5.53 -14.77
N TYR A 91 10.65 -5.53 -14.62
CA TYR A 91 11.57 -5.90 -15.72
C TYR A 91 12.08 -7.36 -15.67
N ILE A 92 11.73 -8.14 -14.65
CA ILE A 92 12.17 -9.54 -14.47
C ILE A 92 10.95 -10.47 -14.40
N GLN A 93 9.98 -10.31 -15.31
CA GLN A 93 8.85 -11.24 -15.45
C GLN A 93 9.19 -12.32 -16.48
#